data_AF-A0A2V9NTW2-F1
#
_entry.id   AF-A0A2V9NTW2-F1
#
_cell.length_a   1.000
_cell.length_b   1.000
_cell.length_c   1.000
_cell.angle_alpha   90.00
_cell.angle_beta   90.00
_cell.angle_gamma   90.00
#
_symmetry.space_group_name_H-M   'P 1'
#
loop_
_entity.id
_entity.type
_entity.pdbx_description
1 polymer ?
#
loop_
_entity_poly.entity_id
_entity_poly.type
_entity_poly.pdbx_seq_one_letter_code
_entity_poly.pdbx_strand_id
1 'polypeptide(L)'
;MAVDSQVAMPNHVHAIIMIEGDHAFSPHPKGLPSLTGISPACGSLSAIVSILQGWSNPPMPRVGGLKQTIWQPRFYDRILRGDANITAVREYIWNNPGNWSDDSENQNRTL
;
A
#
# COMPACT_ATOMS: atom_id res chain seq x y z
N MET A 1 4.09 11.87 -10.34
CA MET A 1 4.03 10.74 -9.38
C MET A 1 5.28 9.90 -9.58
N ALA A 2 5.98 9.57 -8.50
CA ALA A 2 7.19 8.74 -8.52
C ALA A 2 7.13 7.66 -7.42
N VAL A 3 7.80 6.53 -7.66
CA VAL A 3 8.05 5.50 -6.64
C VAL A 3 9.49 5.65 -6.18
N ASP A 4 9.68 5.73 -4.87
CA ASP A 4 10.97 6.03 -4.28
C ASP A 4 11.73 4.78 -3.83
N SER A 5 11.05 3.89 -3.10
CA SER A 5 11.60 2.60 -2.69
C SER A 5 10.47 1.58 -2.59
N GLN A 6 10.75 0.32 -2.93
CA GLN A 6 9.78 -0.77 -2.89
C GLN A 6 10.46 -2.13 -2.65
N VAL A 7 9.80 -2.99 -1.87
CA VAL A 7 10.21 -4.38 -1.66
C VAL A 7 8.97 -5.26 -1.55
N ALA A 8 9.02 -6.40 -2.24
CA ALA A 8 8.01 -7.45 -2.15
C ALA A 8 8.53 -8.62 -1.32
N MET A 9 7.73 -9.04 -0.35
CA MET A 9 7.92 -10.25 0.45
C MET A 9 6.86 -11.28 0.07
N PRO A 10 7.01 -12.55 0.49
CA PRO A 10 6.06 -13.61 0.13
C PRO A 10 4.61 -13.33 0.52
N ASN A 11 4.35 -12.52 1.56
CA ASN A 11 3.00 -12.23 2.05
C ASN A 11 2.54 -10.76 1.91
N HIS A 12 3.45 -9.79 1.67
CA HIS A 12 3.07 -8.38 1.52
C HIS A 12 4.13 -7.56 0.77
N VAL A 13 3.81 -6.31 0.47
CA VAL A 13 4.66 -5.37 -0.26
C VAL A 13 4.74 -4.06 0.51
N HIS A 14 5.95 -3.50 0.65
CA HIS A 14 6.15 -2.13 1.09
C HIS A 14 6.55 -1.25 -0.07
N ALA A 15 5.98 -0.06 -0.16
CA ALA A 15 6.35 0.95 -1.15
C ALA A 15 6.24 2.36 -0.57
N ILE A 16 7.20 3.22 -0.91
CA ILE A 16 7.14 4.66 -0.71
C ILE A 16 6.73 5.30 -2.03
N ILE A 17 5.60 5.99 -2.03
CA ILE A 17 5.03 6.65 -3.20
C ILE A 17 5.03 8.15 -2.98
N MET A 18 5.61 8.88 -3.93
CA MET A 18 5.56 10.33 -4.01
C MET A 18 4.42 10.73 -4.95
N ILE A 19 3.33 11.22 -4.36
CA ILE A 19 2.23 11.85 -5.09
C ILE A 19 2.57 13.33 -5.18
N GLU A 20 2.60 13.90 -6.37
CA GLU A 20 2.88 15.33 -6.58
C GLU A 20 1.55 16.11 -6.59
N GLY A 21 1.53 17.28 -5.96
CA GLY A 21 0.34 18.12 -5.89
C GLY A 21 0.45 19.17 -4.80
N ASP A 22 -0.48 20.12 -4.80
CA ASP A 22 -0.62 21.09 -3.71
C ASP A 22 -1.26 20.37 -2.52
N HIS A 23 -0.42 19.71 -1.71
CA HIS A 23 -0.81 18.98 -0.51
C HIS A 23 -1.15 19.94 0.63
N ALA A 24 -2.01 20.92 0.34
CA ALA A 24 -2.56 21.80 1.33
C ALA A 24 -3.37 20.95 2.32
N PHE A 25 -2.86 20.81 3.54
CA PHE A 25 -3.65 20.32 4.66
C PHE A 25 -4.84 21.26 4.79
N SER A 26 -6.02 20.81 4.35
CA SER A 26 -7.25 21.58 4.50
C SER A 26 -7.88 21.14 5.82
N PRO A 27 -7.84 21.96 6.88
CA PRO A 27 -8.51 21.66 8.15
C PRO A 27 -10.05 21.66 8.00
N HIS A 28 -10.55 22.14 6.87
CA HIS A 28 -11.93 21.95 6.46
C HIS A 28 -12.01 20.77 5.50
N PRO A 29 -12.87 19.77 5.76
CA PRO A 29 -13.24 18.83 4.72
C PRO A 29 -13.96 19.63 3.63
N LYS A 30 -13.23 20.08 2.60
CA LYS A 30 -13.85 20.50 1.34
C LYS A 30 -14.74 19.33 0.94
N GLY A 31 -16.04 19.60 0.87
CA GLY A 31 -17.10 18.60 0.80
C GLY A 31 -16.66 17.39 0.00
N LEU A 32 -16.74 16.22 0.65
CA LEU A 32 -16.51 14.92 0.03
C LEU A 32 -17.19 14.97 -1.34
N PRO A 33 -16.46 14.82 -2.47
CA PRO A 33 -17.12 14.77 -3.76
C PRO A 33 -18.23 13.74 -3.66
N SER A 34 -19.44 14.19 -4.02
CA SER A 34 -20.68 13.43 -4.01
C SER A 34 -20.42 11.94 -4.23
N LEU A 35 -20.94 11.10 -3.33
CA LEU A 35 -20.91 9.64 -3.37
C LEU A 35 -21.73 9.06 -4.55
N THR A 36 -21.64 9.67 -5.72
CA THR A 36 -22.13 9.11 -6.98
C THR A 36 -20.99 8.30 -7.60
N GLY A 37 -20.82 7.08 -7.09
CA GLY A 37 -19.82 6.12 -7.54
C GLY A 37 -18.66 5.98 -6.56
N ILE A 38 -18.56 4.82 -5.90
CA ILE A 38 -17.55 4.43 -4.90
C ILE A 38 -16.20 4.18 -5.59
N SER A 39 -15.76 5.11 -6.43
CA SER A 39 -14.49 5.04 -7.14
C SER A 39 -13.55 6.09 -6.55
N PRO A 40 -12.36 5.70 -6.09
CA PRO A 40 -11.40 6.64 -5.54
C PRO A 40 -11.04 7.71 -6.57
N ALA A 41 -10.81 8.94 -6.12
CA ALA A 41 -10.43 10.05 -7.00
C ALA A 41 -9.21 9.64 -7.83
N CYS A 42 -9.22 9.96 -9.13
CA CYS A 42 -8.11 9.68 -10.04
C CYS A 42 -6.82 10.29 -9.47
N GLY A 43 -5.77 9.47 -9.32
CA GLY A 43 -4.49 9.89 -8.72
C GLY A 43 -4.42 9.84 -7.20
N SER A 44 -5.49 9.44 -6.49
CA SER A 44 -5.41 9.17 -5.05
C SER A 44 -4.65 7.87 -4.75
N LEU A 45 -4.12 7.76 -3.53
CA LEU A 45 -3.44 6.56 -3.06
C LEU A 45 -4.33 5.31 -3.21
N SER A 46 -5.61 5.42 -2.84
CA SER A 46 -6.58 4.32 -2.98
C SER A 46 -6.80 3.90 -4.44
N ALA A 47 -6.79 4.83 -5.39
CA ALA A 47 -6.88 4.51 -6.82
C ALA A 47 -5.63 3.78 -7.32
N ILE A 48 -4.44 4.26 -6.93
CA ILE A 48 -3.15 3.63 -7.26
C ILE A 48 -3.10 2.20 -6.72
N VAL A 49 -3.44 2.00 -5.45
CA VAL A 49 -3.46 0.66 -4.83
C VAL A 49 -4.49 -0.24 -5.51
N SER A 50 -5.68 0.26 -5.84
CA SER A 50 -6.71 -0.53 -6.52
C SER A 50 -6.25 -1.02 -7.90
N ILE A 51 -5.53 -0.16 -8.65
CA ILE A 51 -4.96 -0.54 -9.95
C ILE A 51 -3.88 -1.61 -9.78
N LEU A 52 -2.96 -1.41 -8.83
CA LEU A 52 -1.89 -2.38 -8.52
C LEU A 52 -2.47 -3.75 -8.15
N GLN A 53 -3.45 -3.77 -7.25
CA GLN A 53 -4.13 -5.00 -6.84
C GLN A 53 -4.88 -5.65 -8.01
N GLY A 54 -5.51 -4.85 -8.88
CA GLY A 54 -6.21 -5.34 -10.07
C GLY A 54 -5.27 -6.02 -11.06
N TRP A 55 -4.13 -5.40 -11.36
CA TRP A 55 -3.14 -5.95 -12.31
C TRP A 55 -2.44 -7.21 -11.80
N SER A 56 -2.22 -7.30 -10.49
CA SER A 56 -1.53 -8.43 -9.87
C SER A 56 -2.47 -9.58 -9.45
N ASN A 57 -3.78 -9.44 -9.66
CA ASN A 57 -4.75 -10.52 -9.44
C ASN A 57 -5.02 -11.25 -10.78
N PRO A 58 -4.32 -12.37 -11.08
CA PRO A 58 -4.68 -13.21 -12.21
C PRO A 58 -6.10 -13.77 -12.04
N PRO A 59 -6.74 -14.24 -13.14
CA PRO A 59 -8.01 -14.93 -13.05
C PRO A 59 -7.87 -16.17 -12.15
N MET A 60 -8.36 -16.07 -10.92
CA MET A 60 -8.29 -17.18 -9.98
C MET A 60 -9.57 -18.02 -10.01
N PRO A 61 -9.44 -19.36 -9.97
CA PRO A 61 -10.59 -20.25 -9.92
C PRO A 61 -11.40 -20.00 -8.65
N ARG A 62 -12.71 -20.17 -8.76
CA ARG A 62 -13.58 -20.16 -7.60
C ARG A 62 -13.40 -21.48 -6.85
N VAL A 63 -13.12 -21.40 -5.56
CA VAL A 63 -13.05 -22.58 -4.67
C VAL A 63 -14.24 -22.46 -3.73
N GLY A 64 -15.14 -23.44 -3.74
CA GLY A 64 -16.37 -23.40 -2.95
C GLY A 64 -17.33 -22.26 -3.32
N GLY A 65 -17.33 -21.80 -4.58
CA GLY A 65 -18.16 -20.69 -5.06
C GLY A 65 -17.62 -19.29 -4.76
N LEU A 66 -16.61 -19.18 -3.89
CA LEU A 66 -15.98 -17.92 -3.52
C LEU A 66 -14.85 -17.57 -4.49
N LYS A 67 -14.79 -16.28 -4.86
CA LYS A 67 -13.68 -15.72 -5.62
C LYS A 67 -12.48 -15.61 -4.69
N GLN A 68 -11.37 -16.23 -5.05
CA GLN A 68 -10.11 -16.05 -4.34
C GLN A 68 -9.58 -14.63 -4.60
N THR A 69 -8.94 -14.02 -3.61
CA THR A 69 -8.26 -12.71 -3.73
C THR A 69 -6.87 -12.84 -3.15
N ILE A 70 -5.85 -12.35 -3.85
CA ILE A 70 -4.46 -12.38 -3.36
C ILE A 70 -4.28 -11.32 -2.26
N TRP A 71 -4.91 -10.17 -2.45
CA TRP A 71 -4.76 -9.02 -1.57
C TRP A 71 -5.82 -9.00 -0.49
N GLN A 72 -5.41 -8.61 0.72
CA GLN A 72 -6.34 -8.20 1.76
C GLN A 72 -7.12 -6.93 1.36
N PRO A 73 -8.36 -6.73 1.84
CA PRO A 73 -9.23 -5.64 1.39
C PRO A 73 -8.75 -4.21 1.71
N ARG A 74 -7.84 -4.05 2.67
CA ARG A 74 -7.32 -2.76 3.12
C ARG A 74 -5.80 -2.80 3.07
N PHE A 75 -5.18 -1.63 3.08
CA PHE A 75 -3.74 -1.46 3.14
C PHE A 75 -3.38 -0.54 4.29
N TYR A 76 -2.16 -0.68 4.80
CA TYR A 76 -1.58 0.26 5.75
C TYR A 76 -0.95 1.42 4.99
N ASP A 77 -1.27 2.65 5.38
CA ASP A 77 -0.65 3.85 4.86
C ASP A 77 -0.18 4.76 6.01
N ARG A 78 0.90 5.51 5.75
CA ARG A 78 1.45 6.48 6.69
C ARG A 78 2.09 7.63 5.91
N ILE A 79 1.72 8.86 6.26
CA ILE A 79 2.34 10.07 5.69
C ILE A 79 3.73 10.24 6.30
N LEU A 80 4.77 10.13 5.49
CA LEU A 80 6.15 10.41 5.90
C LEU A 80 6.42 11.91 5.81
N ARG A 81 6.93 12.49 6.91
CA ARG A 81 7.27 13.92 7.01
C ARG A 81 8.70 14.07 7.51
N GLY A 82 9.49 14.85 6.78
CA GLY A 82 10.88 15.13 7.10
C GLY A 82 11.86 14.05 6.64
N ASP A 83 13.07 14.47 6.30
CA ASP A 83 14.07 13.62 5.64
C ASP A 83 14.55 12.47 6.51
N ALA A 84 14.72 12.69 7.82
CA ALA A 84 15.15 11.64 8.74
C ALA A 84 14.19 10.45 8.81
N ASN A 85 12.87 10.71 8.76
CA ASN A 85 11.85 9.67 8.77
C ASN A 85 11.83 8.92 7.43
N ILE A 86 11.96 9.64 6.32
CA ILE A 86 12.04 9.03 4.98
C ILE A 86 13.25 8.10 4.89
N THR A 87 14.42 8.53 5.35
CA THR A 87 15.64 7.71 5.37
C THR A 87 15.47 6.47 6.24
N ALA A 88 14.85 6.57 7.41
CA ALA A 88 14.62 5.41 8.28
C ALA A 88 13.68 4.38 7.64
N VAL A 89 12.59 4.83 7.00
CA VAL A 89 11.66 3.91 6.31
C VAL A 89 12.30 3.29 5.07
N ARG A 90 13.11 4.05 4.33
CA ARG A 90 13.93 3.53 3.24
C ARG A 90 14.83 2.40 3.71
N GLU A 91 15.60 2.64 4.77
CA GLU A 91 16.52 1.65 5.35
C GLU A 91 15.76 0.40 5.82
N TYR A 92 14.62 0.58 6.48
CA TYR A 92 13.75 -0.53 6.85
C TYR A 92 13.32 -1.35 5.62
N ILE A 93 12.80 -0.71 4.57
CA ILE A 93 12.36 -1.38 3.34
C ILE A 93 13.50 -2.18 2.72
N TRP A 94 14.70 -1.59 2.60
CA TRP A 94 15.86 -2.26 2.00
C TRP A 94 16.35 -3.46 2.81
N ASN A 95 16.32 -3.36 4.14
CA ASN A 95 16.83 -4.42 5.02
C ASN A 95 15.79 -5.51 5.31
N ASN A 96 14.52 -5.27 5.02
CA ASN A 96 13.43 -6.19 5.36
C ASN A 96 13.58 -7.60 4.77
N PRO A 97 13.99 -7.80 3.49
CA PRO A 97 14.19 -9.15 2.96
C PRO A 97 15.19 -9.99 3.78
N GLY A 98 16.22 -9.36 4.33
CA GLY A 98 17.23 -10.03 5.15
C GLY A 98 16.79 -10.27 6.59
N ASN A 99 15.90 -9.42 7.12
CA ASN A 99 15.38 -9.50 8.49
C ASN A 99 14.05 -10.26 8.58
N TRP A 100 13.54 -10.78 7.46
CA TRP A 100 12.22 -11.40 7.36
C TRP A 100 12.03 -12.61 8.29
N SER A 101 13.09 -13.38 8.55
CA SER A 101 13.03 -14.54 9.47
C SER A 101 12.62 -14.14 10.88
N ASP A 102 13.02 -12.96 11.34
CA ASP A 102 12.85 -12.47 12.71
C ASP A 102 11.69 -11.48 12.86
N ASP A 103 11.06 -11.08 11.76
CA ASP A 103 9.97 -10.12 11.74
C ASP A 103 8.70 -10.69 12.43
N SER A 104 8.01 -9.86 13.20
CA SER A 104 6.75 -10.21 13.86
C SER A 104 5.62 -10.53 12.89
N GLU A 105 5.66 -10.00 11.66
CA GLU A 105 4.69 -10.26 10.59
C GLU A 105 4.99 -11.56 9.83
N ASN A 106 6.08 -12.25 10.17
CA ASN A 106 6.37 -13.58 9.64
C ASN A 106 5.52 -14.64 10.37
N GLN A 107 4.51 -15.15 9.66
CA GLN A 107 3.59 -16.19 10.17
C GLN A 107 4.28 -17.53 10.50
N ASN A 108 5.52 -17.73 10.05
CA ASN A 108 6.34 -18.92 10.34
C ASN A 108 7.36 -18.70 11.47
N ARG A 109 7.29 -17.58 12.20
CA ARG A 109 8.16 -17.32 13.34
C ARG A 109 7.96 -18.42 14.39
N THR A 110 8.94 -19.31 14.50
CA THR A 110 8.93 -20.38 15.50
C THR A 110 9.27 -19.73 16.84
N LEU A 111 8.33 -19.74 17.79
CA LEU A 111 8.57 -19.31 19.17
C LEU A 111 9.51 -20.28 19.89
#